data_AF-A0A6A5B072-F1
#
_entry.id   AF-A0A6A5B072-F1
#
_cell.length_a   1.000
_cell.length_b   1.000
_cell.length_c   1.000
_cell.angle_alpha   90.00
_cell.angle_beta   90.00
_cell.angle_gamma   90.00
#
_symmetry.space_group_name_H-M   'P 1'
#
loop_
_entity.id
_entity.type
_entity.pdbx_description
1 polymer ?
#
loop_
_entity_poly.entity_id
_entity_poly.type
_entity_poly.pdbx_seq_one_letter_code
_entity_poly.pdbx_strand_id
1 'polypeptide(L)'
;MGLLGLLSYLAIEVFRHKIADTAWLLIGLAALVVGNTLLYFLWPLSFNEMALGIFFVWSVGSPLITAVSVAAFSKILGSRQQGTWMGILGSTASVSRIVLPLLPALFATFSPMFLISLIMAAVGIVLLVWYERLVNDDKDTYGALRTISHV
;
A
#
# COMPACT_ATOMS: atom_id res chain seq x y z
N MET A 1 -13.00 -8.57 5.07
CA MET A 1 -11.70 -9.18 5.42
C MET A 1 -11.97 -10.45 6.22
N GLY A 2 -11.52 -11.62 5.76
CA GLY A 2 -11.68 -12.89 6.47
C GLY A 2 -10.57 -13.16 7.49
N LEU A 3 -10.49 -14.39 8.02
CA LEU A 3 -9.49 -14.85 9.00
C LEU A 3 -8.03 -14.56 8.57
N LEU A 4 -7.73 -14.71 7.28
CA LEU A 4 -6.38 -14.45 6.74
C LEU A 4 -5.98 -12.97 6.84
N GLY A 5 -6.92 -12.04 6.64
CA GLY A 5 -6.66 -10.62 6.86
C GLY A 5 -6.34 -10.33 8.33
N LEU A 6 -7.00 -11.01 9.26
CA LEU A 6 -6.73 -10.90 10.69
C LEU A 6 -5.32 -11.39 11.04
N LEU A 7 -4.85 -12.46 10.41
CA LEU A 7 -3.47 -12.93 10.57
C LEU A 7 -2.45 -11.91 10.04
N SER A 8 -2.75 -11.24 8.93
CA SER A 8 -1.93 -10.13 8.42
C SER A 8 -1.87 -8.96 9.41
N TYR A 9 -2.98 -8.62 10.07
CA TYR A 9 -3.00 -7.62 11.16
C TYR A 9 -2.18 -8.06 12.37
N LEU A 10 -2.31 -9.31 12.78
CA LEU A 10 -1.57 -9.87 13.91
C LEU A 10 -0.07 -9.85 13.64
N ALA A 11 0.34 -10.18 12.41
CA ALA A 11 1.73 -10.07 11.97
C ALA A 11 2.25 -8.62 12.08
N ILE A 12 1.47 -7.62 11.63
CA ILE A 12 1.87 -6.21 11.79
C ILE A 12 2.09 -5.87 13.27
N GLU A 13 1.14 -6.21 14.14
CA GLU A 13 1.21 -5.82 15.55
C GLU A 13 2.40 -6.48 16.27
N VAL A 14 2.67 -7.75 15.99
CA VAL A 14 3.80 -8.49 16.58
C VAL A 14 5.15 -7.91 16.14
N PHE A 15 5.26 -7.42 14.91
CA PHE A 15 6.52 -6.98 14.33
C PHE A 15 6.65 -5.45 14.20
N ARG A 16 5.68 -4.67 14.71
CA ARG A 16 5.61 -3.21 14.64
C ARG A 16 6.86 -2.50 15.16
N HIS A 17 7.58 -3.09 16.10
CA HIS A 17 8.80 -2.51 16.68
C HIS A 17 10.09 -2.86 15.92
N LYS A 18 10.04 -3.83 14.99
CA LYS A 18 11.24 -4.34 14.30
C LYS A 18 11.34 -3.91 12.83
N ILE A 19 10.24 -3.51 12.22
CA ILE A 19 10.18 -3.20 10.79
C ILE A 19 9.56 -1.80 10.61
N ALA A 20 10.20 -0.96 9.81
CA ALA A 20 9.72 0.39 9.50
C ALA A 20 8.36 0.32 8.78
N ASP A 21 7.49 1.31 9.02
CA ASP A 21 6.18 1.38 8.39
C ASP A 21 6.28 1.37 6.85
N THR A 22 7.32 1.99 6.28
CA THR A 22 7.58 2.02 4.84
C THR A 22 7.92 0.64 4.27
N ALA A 23 8.68 -0.19 5.00
CA ALA A 23 8.99 -1.55 4.58
C ALA A 23 7.73 -2.44 4.56
N TRP A 24 6.83 -2.29 5.54
CA TRP A 24 5.53 -2.96 5.54
C TRP A 24 4.64 -2.54 4.36
N LEU A 25 4.65 -1.24 4.00
CA LEU A 25 3.95 -0.74 2.82
C LEU A 25 4.52 -1.30 1.52
N LEU A 26 5.85 -1.38 1.39
CA LEU A 26 6.51 -1.99 0.23
C LEU A 26 6.15 -3.47 0.10
N ILE A 27 6.10 -4.24 1.20
CA ILE A 27 5.68 -5.64 1.17
C ILE A 27 4.23 -5.76 0.70
N GLY A 28 3.33 -4.92 1.22
CA GLY A 28 1.92 -4.91 0.80
C GLY A 28 1.75 -4.55 -0.68
N LEU A 29 2.46 -3.53 -1.16
CA LEU A 29 2.45 -3.12 -2.57
C LEU A 29 3.07 -4.18 -3.48
N ALA A 30 4.17 -4.81 -3.06
CA ALA A 30 4.77 -5.92 -3.80
C ALA A 30 3.82 -7.11 -3.91
N ALA A 31 3.09 -7.44 -2.84
CA ALA A 31 2.06 -8.48 -2.89
C ALA A 31 0.94 -8.14 -3.87
N LEU A 32 0.51 -6.86 -3.96
CA LEU A 32 -0.44 -6.43 -4.98
C LEU A 32 0.13 -6.55 -6.39
N VAL A 33 1.40 -6.19 -6.61
CA VAL A 33 2.06 -6.33 -7.92
C VAL A 33 2.11 -7.80 -8.32
N VAL A 34 2.57 -8.69 -7.44
CA VAL A 34 2.63 -10.14 -7.71
C VAL A 34 1.25 -10.70 -8.02
N GLY A 35 0.26 -10.41 -7.17
CA GLY A 35 -1.10 -10.92 -7.36
C GLY A 35 -1.74 -10.43 -8.66
N ASN A 36 -1.64 -9.13 -8.98
CA ASN A 36 -2.21 -8.58 -10.22
C ASN A 36 -1.43 -8.99 -11.48
N THR A 37 -0.11 -9.20 -11.38
CA THR A 37 0.70 -9.73 -12.49
C THR A 37 0.24 -11.14 -12.84
N LEU A 38 0.08 -12.02 -11.84
CA LEU A 38 -0.46 -13.36 -12.05
C LEU A 38 -1.85 -13.32 -12.69
N LEU A 39 -2.75 -12.47 -12.18
CA LEU A 39 -4.12 -12.35 -12.70
C LEU A 39 -4.20 -11.77 -14.13
N TYR A 40 -3.28 -10.88 -14.49
CA TYR A 40 -3.25 -10.25 -15.80
C TYR A 40 -2.63 -11.16 -16.87
N PHE A 41 -1.46 -11.75 -16.60
CA PHE A 41 -0.70 -12.50 -17.60
C PHE A 41 -1.21 -13.93 -17.83
N LEU A 42 -1.87 -14.54 -16.83
CA LEU A 42 -2.42 -15.90 -16.93
C LEU A 42 -3.87 -15.92 -17.42
N TRP A 43 -4.37 -14.81 -17.97
CA TRP A 43 -5.72 -14.77 -18.50
C TRP A 43 -5.83 -15.55 -19.82
N PRO A 44 -6.85 -16.43 -20.02
CA PRO A 44 -7.96 -16.75 -19.12
C PRO A 44 -7.58 -17.69 -17.97
N LEU A 45 -8.00 -17.36 -16.75
CA LEU A 45 -7.53 -17.97 -15.50
C LEU A 45 -8.18 -19.32 -15.22
N SER A 46 -7.39 -20.31 -14.82
CA SER A 46 -7.88 -21.48 -14.09
C SER A 46 -8.25 -21.11 -12.64
N PHE A 47 -9.03 -21.96 -11.97
CA PHE A 47 -9.43 -21.74 -10.58
C PHE A 47 -8.23 -21.55 -9.64
N ASN A 48 -7.16 -22.34 -9.83
CA ASN A 48 -5.97 -22.27 -8.98
C ASN A 48 -5.19 -20.96 -9.16
N GLU A 49 -5.04 -20.51 -10.41
CA GLU A 49 -4.35 -19.25 -10.72
C GLU A 49 -5.15 -18.05 -10.21
N MET A 50 -6.48 -18.10 -10.37
CA MET A 50 -7.37 -17.10 -9.81
C MET A 50 -7.30 -17.08 -8.27
N ALA A 51 -7.33 -18.24 -7.61
CA ALA A 51 -7.27 -18.35 -6.16
C ALA A 51 -5.94 -17.79 -5.61
N LEU A 52 -4.81 -18.12 -6.23
CA LEU A 52 -3.49 -17.61 -5.85
C LEU A 52 -3.39 -16.09 -6.04
N GLY A 53 -3.84 -15.58 -7.19
CA GLY A 53 -3.83 -14.14 -7.46
C GLY A 53 -4.70 -13.36 -6.47
N ILE A 54 -5.93 -13.82 -6.23
CA ILE A 54 -6.86 -13.22 -5.27
C ILE A 54 -6.31 -13.30 -3.85
N PHE A 55 -5.64 -14.39 -3.47
CA PHE A 55 -5.00 -14.54 -2.17
C PHE A 55 -3.98 -13.42 -1.92
N PHE A 56 -3.06 -13.20 -2.86
CA PHE A 56 -2.05 -12.13 -2.73
C PHE A 56 -2.69 -10.73 -2.66
N VAL A 57 -3.68 -10.47 -3.50
CA VAL A 57 -4.34 -9.15 -3.55
C VAL A 57 -5.14 -8.86 -2.28
N TRP A 58 -6.02 -9.79 -1.89
CA TRP A 58 -7.03 -9.53 -0.86
C TRP A 58 -6.63 -9.96 0.54
N SER A 59 -5.79 -10.99 0.68
CA SER A 59 -5.41 -11.51 2.00
C SER A 59 -4.11 -10.90 2.53
N VAL A 60 -3.20 -10.51 1.63
CA VAL A 60 -1.89 -9.96 1.99
C VAL A 60 -1.82 -8.47 1.67
N GLY A 61 -1.89 -8.09 0.39
CA GLY A 61 -1.63 -6.72 -0.05
C GLY A 61 -2.62 -5.71 0.52
N SER A 62 -3.92 -5.93 0.33
CA SER A 62 -4.99 -5.01 0.76
C SER A 62 -5.00 -4.70 2.27
N PRO A 63 -4.98 -5.68 3.20
CA PRO A 63 -4.95 -5.39 4.63
C PRO A 63 -3.65 -4.71 5.06
N LEU A 64 -2.49 -5.12 4.52
CA LEU A 64 -1.21 -4.48 4.83
C LEU A 64 -1.21 -3.00 4.44
N ILE A 65 -1.56 -2.70 3.19
CA ILE A 65 -1.57 -1.32 2.69
C ILE A 65 -2.57 -0.48 3.48
N THR A 66 -3.79 -0.98 3.69
CA THR A 66 -4.83 -0.22 4.38
C THR A 66 -4.43 0.09 5.83
N ALA A 67 -3.96 -0.91 6.58
CA ALA A 67 -3.59 -0.76 7.98
C ALA A 67 -2.39 0.17 8.17
N VAL A 68 -1.32 -0.10 7.43
CA VAL A 68 -0.04 0.57 7.60
C VAL A 68 -0.09 1.99 7.04
N SER A 69 -0.84 2.24 5.96
CA SER A 69 -0.97 3.60 5.40
C SER A 69 -1.64 4.53 6.40
N VAL A 70 -2.73 4.09 7.04
CA VAL A 70 -3.44 4.88 8.04
C VAL A 70 -2.56 5.13 9.27
N ALA A 71 -1.87 4.08 9.75
CA ALA A 71 -0.97 4.18 10.90
C ALA A 71 0.21 5.12 10.62
N ALA A 72 0.90 4.97 9.49
CA ALA A 72 2.04 5.78 9.09
C ALA A 72 1.63 7.24 8.88
N PHE A 73 0.55 7.49 8.15
CA PHE A 73 0.06 8.84 7.87
C PHE A 73 -0.35 9.58 9.16
N SER A 74 -1.01 8.86 10.08
CA SER A 74 -1.33 9.38 11.40
C SER A 74 -0.09 9.75 12.21
N LYS A 75 0.99 8.96 12.14
CA LYS A 75 2.26 9.27 12.82
C LYS A 75 2.93 10.52 12.22
N ILE A 76 2.91 10.66 10.89
CA ILE A 76 3.50 11.80 10.17
C ILE A 76 2.82 13.12 10.56
N LEU A 77 1.49 13.12 10.69
CA LEU A 77 0.71 14.33 11.00
C LEU A 77 0.87 14.83 12.45
N GLY A 78 1.23 13.96 13.38
CA GLY A 78 1.32 14.30 14.80
C GLY A 78 -0.01 14.82 15.37
N SER A 79 0.05 15.76 16.32
CA SER A 79 -1.12 16.25 17.07
C SER A 79 -1.83 17.48 16.48
N ARG A 80 -1.27 18.13 15.45
CA ARG A 80 -1.66 19.51 15.07
C ARG A 80 -2.82 19.60 14.07
N GLN A 81 -2.93 18.67 13.12
CA GLN A 81 -3.98 18.69 12.08
C GLN A 81 -4.48 17.28 11.70
N GLN A 82 -4.36 16.32 12.60
CA GLN A 82 -4.64 14.91 12.33
C GLN A 82 -6.08 14.67 11.81
N GLY A 83 -7.08 15.32 12.40
CA GLY A 83 -8.49 15.11 12.08
C GLY A 83 -8.85 15.44 10.62
N THR A 84 -8.41 16.60 10.11
CA THR A 84 -8.73 17.04 8.74
C THR A 84 -8.05 16.15 7.71
N TRP A 85 -6.75 15.90 7.85
CA TRP A 85 -5.98 15.12 6.88
C TRP A 85 -6.37 13.64 6.87
N MET A 86 -6.59 13.04 8.04
CA MET A 86 -7.14 11.68 8.13
C MET A 86 -8.57 11.62 7.57
N GLY A 87 -9.37 12.68 7.76
CA GLY A 87 -10.70 12.81 7.16
C GLY A 87 -10.68 12.85 5.63
N ILE A 88 -9.73 13.58 5.04
CA ILE A 88 -9.51 13.62 3.58
C ILE A 88 -9.10 12.23 3.09
N LEU A 89 -8.12 11.58 3.73
CA LEU A 89 -7.67 10.23 3.38
C LEU A 89 -8.83 9.22 3.44
N GLY A 90 -9.65 9.28 4.50
CA GLY A 90 -10.85 8.46 4.65
C GLY A 90 -11.91 8.76 3.58
N SER A 91 -12.11 10.03 3.23
CA SER A 91 -13.06 10.46 2.20
C SER A 91 -12.66 9.95 0.82
N THR A 92 -11.38 10.04 0.44
CA THR A 92 -10.86 9.49 -0.82
C THR A 92 -11.03 7.98 -0.90
N ALA A 93 -10.82 7.27 0.22
CA ALA A 93 -11.08 5.83 0.29
C ALA A 93 -12.56 5.50 0.06
N SER A 94 -13.48 6.30 0.61
CA SER A 94 -14.92 6.15 0.37
C SER A 94 -15.31 6.41 -1.08
N VAL A 95 -14.79 7.48 -1.71
CA VAL A 95 -15.00 7.77 -3.14
C VAL A 95 -14.52 6.59 -3.99
N SER A 96 -13.35 6.03 -3.69
CA SER A 96 -12.81 4.87 -4.41
C SER A 96 -13.73 3.66 -4.30
N ARG A 97 -14.34 3.40 -3.13
CA ARG A 97 -15.31 2.30 -2.95
C ARG A 97 -16.64 2.51 -3.67
N ILE A 98 -16.97 3.73 -4.08
CA ILE A 98 -18.17 4.03 -4.87
C ILE A 98 -17.87 3.91 -6.36
N VAL A 99 -16.73 4.48 -6.80
CA VAL A 99 -16.39 4.60 -8.23
C VAL A 99 -15.80 3.31 -8.79
N LEU A 100 -14.85 2.68 -8.07
CA LEU A 100 -14.11 1.54 -8.63
C LEU A 100 -14.95 0.29 -8.91
N PRO A 101 -16.01 -0.05 -8.14
CA PRO A 101 -16.89 -1.16 -8.49
C PRO A 101 -17.70 -0.96 -9.78
N LEU A 102 -17.78 0.28 -10.31
CA LEU A 102 -18.44 0.57 -11.58
C LEU A 102 -17.54 0.31 -12.78
N LEU A 103 -16.22 0.31 -12.60
CA LEU A 103 -15.26 0.13 -13.68
C LEU A 103 -15.40 -1.23 -14.41
N PRO A 104 -15.63 -2.38 -13.76
CA PRO A 104 -15.79 -3.65 -14.46
C PRO A 104 -16.93 -3.64 -15.49
N ALA A 105 -17.98 -2.85 -15.26
CA ALA A 105 -19.11 -2.75 -16.20
C ALA A 105 -18.75 -2.03 -17.52
N LEU A 106 -17.62 -1.33 -17.56
CA LEU A 106 -17.12 -0.67 -18.76
C LEU A 106 -16.32 -1.61 -19.68
N PHE A 107 -16.00 -2.82 -19.22
CA PHE A 107 -15.14 -3.75 -19.94
C PHE A 107 -15.84 -5.09 -20.18
N ALA A 108 -15.54 -5.72 -21.32
CA ALA A 108 -16.05 -7.05 -21.65
C ALA A 108 -15.35 -8.18 -20.87
N THR A 109 -14.21 -7.90 -20.24
CA THR A 109 -13.41 -8.88 -19.47
C THR A 109 -12.81 -8.23 -18.22
N PHE A 110 -12.33 -9.04 -17.27
CA PHE A 110 -11.71 -8.55 -16.04
C PHE A 110 -10.22 -8.18 -16.20
N SER A 111 -9.57 -8.57 -17.30
CA SER A 111 -8.14 -8.30 -17.55
C SER A 111 -7.74 -6.81 -17.41
N PRO A 112 -8.50 -5.83 -17.97
CA PRO A 112 -8.21 -4.41 -17.77
C PRO A 112 -8.21 -3.96 -16.30
N MET A 113 -8.99 -4.63 -15.44
CA MET A 113 -9.05 -4.29 -14.01
C MET A 113 -7.79 -4.70 -13.26
N PHE A 114 -7.23 -5.87 -13.58
CA PHE A 114 -5.96 -6.31 -13.04
C PHE A 114 -4.81 -5.40 -13.50
N LEU A 115 -4.84 -4.94 -14.75
CA LEU A 115 -3.86 -4.00 -15.27
C LEU A 115 -3.91 -2.64 -14.57
N ILE A 116 -5.10 -2.07 -14.39
CA ILE A 116 -5.27 -0.80 -13.66
C ILE A 116 -4.74 -0.94 -12.23
N SER A 117 -5.08 -2.03 -11.53
CA SER A 117 -4.58 -2.28 -10.18
C SER A 117 -3.07 -2.46 -10.14
N LEU A 118 -2.49 -3.15 -11.14
CA LEU A 118 -1.05 -3.32 -11.28
C LEU A 118 -0.32 -1.97 -11.46
N ILE A 119 -0.83 -1.10 -12.33
CA ILE A 119 -0.27 0.23 -12.57
C ILE A 119 -0.35 1.07 -11.28
N MET A 120 -1.50 1.09 -10.61
CA MET A 120 -1.65 1.83 -9.35
C MET A 120 -0.67 1.33 -8.27
N ALA A 121 -0.48 0.01 -8.16
CA ALA A 121 0.48 -0.57 -7.22
C ALA A 121 1.93 -0.20 -7.58
N ALA A 122 2.30 -0.27 -8.86
CA ALA A 122 3.63 0.11 -9.34
C ALA A 122 3.92 1.60 -9.09
N VAL A 123 2.97 2.49 -9.39
CA VAL A 123 3.07 3.92 -9.09
C VAL A 123 3.22 4.13 -7.58
N GLY A 124 2.47 3.41 -6.75
CA GLY A 124 2.60 3.45 -5.30
C GLY A 124 4.01 3.09 -4.81
N ILE A 125 4.64 2.06 -5.39
CA ILE A 125 6.03 1.68 -5.07
C ILE A 125 6.98 2.80 -5.46
N VAL A 126 6.86 3.34 -6.67
CA VAL A 126 7.74 4.41 -7.17
C VAL A 126 7.65 5.64 -6.27
N LEU A 127 6.43 6.08 -5.93
CA LEU A 127 6.21 7.23 -5.04
C LEU A 127 6.77 6.99 -3.64
N LEU A 128 6.60 5.78 -3.09
CA LEU A 128 7.09 5.45 -1.75
C LEU A 128 8.62 5.39 -1.70
N VAL A 129 9.25 4.76 -2.69
CA VAL A 129 10.72 4.74 -2.80
C VAL A 129 11.28 6.14 -3.01
N TRP A 130 10.60 6.97 -3.81
CA TRP A 130 11.01 8.36 -3.99
C TRP A 130 10.90 9.16 -2.68
N TYR A 131 9.80 9.00 -1.94
CA TYR A 131 9.63 9.60 -0.62
C TYR A 131 10.73 9.18 0.36
N GLU A 132 11.06 7.88 0.43
CA GLU A 132 12.14 7.40 1.31
C GLU A 132 13.50 8.01 0.96
N ARG A 133 13.82 8.13 -0.33
CA ARG A 133 15.06 8.79 -0.77
C ARG A 133 15.12 10.24 -0.31
N LEU A 134 14.05 11.01 -0.57
CA LEU A 134 13.97 12.41 -0.15
C LEU A 134 14.14 12.57 1.36
N VAL A 135 13.53 11.69 2.16
CA VAL A 135 13.64 11.73 3.62
C VAL A 135 15.06 11.38 4.09
N ASN A 136 15.75 10.45 3.44
CA ASN A 136 17.11 10.09 3.80
C ASN A 136 18.10 11.21 3.43
N ASP A 137 17.96 11.81 2.25
CA ASP A 137 18.79 12.93 1.80
C ASP A 137 18.68 14.13 2.76
N ASP A 138 17.47 14.42 3.24
CA ASP A 138 17.22 15.48 4.23
C ASP A 138 17.88 15.17 5.58
N LYS A 139 17.76 13.93 6.08
CA LYS A 139 18.42 13.49 7.32
C LYS A 139 19.94 13.59 7.25
N ASP A 140 20.53 13.20 6.14
CA ASP A 140 21.98 13.27 5.92
C ASP A 140 22.46 14.73 5.92
N THR A 141 21.67 15.63 5.31
CA THR A 141 21.92 17.07 5.31
C THR A 141 21.87 17.66 6.73
N TYR A 142 20.84 17.35 7.52
CA TYR A 142 20.75 17.81 8.91
C TYR A 142 21.83 17.22 9.81
N GLY A 143 22.22 15.96 9.57
CA GLY A 143 23.32 15.31 10.26
C GLY A 143 24.65 16.05 10.05
N ALA A 144 24.96 16.37 8.79
CA ALA A 144 26.17 17.12 8.42
C ALA A 144 26.19 18.53 9.06
N LEU A 145 25.06 19.24 9.06
CA LEU A 145 24.94 20.57 9.68
C LEU A 145 25.16 20.54 11.20
N ARG A 146 24.66 19.50 11.90
CA ARG A 146 24.91 19.34 13.34
C ARG A 146 26.38 19.09 13.65
N THR A 147 27.07 18.28 12.84
CA THR A 147 28.50 18.01 13.03
C THR A 147 29.34 19.28 12.89
N ILE A 148 28.97 20.18 11.97
CA ILE A 148 29.67 21.47 11.77
C ILE A 148 29.40 22.44 12.94
N SER A 149 28.20 22.46 13.53
CA SER A 149 27.88 23.36 14.65
C SER A 149 28.53 23.00 16.00
N HIS A 150 29.16 21.83 16.10
CA HIS A 150 29.83 21.34 17.30
C HIS A 150 31.38 21.38 17.20
N VAL A 151 31.91 21.96 16.12
CA VAL A 151 33.35 22.27 15.92
C VAL A 151 33.52 23.78 15.95
#